data_AF-A0A6N6Z351-F1
#
_entry.id   AF-A0A6N6Z351-F1
#
_cell.length_a   1.000
_cell.length_b   1.000
_cell.length_c   1.000
_cell.angle_alpha   90.00
_cell.angle_beta   90.00
_cell.angle_gamma   90.00
#
_symmetry.space_group_name_H-M   'P 1'
#
loop_
_entity.id
_entity.type
_entity.pdbx_description
1 polymer ?
#
loop_
_entity_poly.entity_id
_entity_poly.type
_entity_poly.pdbx_seq_one_letter_code
_entity_poly.pdbx_strand_id
1 'polypeptide(L)'
;MKKGDLKGAFVLSAPLTGDPVVHQSMTRMTFAGIGVLVLVLIGFAGFSRYYIDKPLTKAIGTIHAAVDETSSASAEIANSSSHLADGAAQQAAALEQTSASLEQMSGTSDKNARSLHHVAALTNDARAAAETGAEDIHLMSQAMDEIQTASDNIAKIVHSIDEIAFQTNILALNAAVEAARAGEAGAGFAVVADEVRNLAKRSADAARETAALIESSTARSQRGVSISNRVAESLQQIARKVSTVDDLLKEVTGASQKQKQGVQQINLAMGDIDRITQSNAAAAEETASAATEMHAQMDALMESVALLERLTGARQVAEKASATAPVHQPSLAG
;
A
#
# COMPACT_ATOMS: atom_id res chain seq x y z
N MET A 1 -14.41 -146.25 -19.34
CA MET A 1 -13.45 -147.27 -18.83
C MET A 1 -12.03 -146.77 -19.08
N LYS A 2 -11.16 -146.91 -18.07
CA LYS A 2 -9.69 -146.74 -18.02
C LYS A 2 -9.06 -145.33 -17.93
N LYS A 3 -8.74 -145.01 -16.67
CA LYS A 3 -7.56 -144.33 -16.10
C LYS A 3 -6.29 -144.37 -16.95
N GLY A 4 -5.54 -143.27 -16.89
CA GLY A 4 -4.13 -143.16 -17.23
C GLY A 4 -3.56 -141.83 -16.71
N ASP A 5 -3.10 -141.86 -15.47
CA ASP A 5 -2.38 -140.81 -14.75
C ASP A 5 -0.98 -140.60 -15.37
N LEU A 6 -0.49 -139.35 -15.47
CA LEU A 6 0.96 -138.99 -15.45
C LEU A 6 1.18 -137.46 -15.55
N LYS A 7 1.37 -136.87 -14.37
CA LYS A 7 2.52 -136.04 -13.95
C LYS A 7 3.03 -134.88 -14.84
N GLY A 8 2.93 -133.68 -14.27
CA GLY A 8 4.11 -132.81 -14.06
C GLY A 8 4.46 -131.84 -15.19
N ALA A 9 3.76 -130.71 -15.28
CA ALA A 9 4.29 -129.49 -15.89
C ALA A 9 4.81 -128.57 -14.76
N PHE A 10 6.13 -128.44 -14.69
CA PHE A 10 6.85 -127.60 -13.74
C PHE A 10 6.41 -126.13 -13.88
N VAL A 11 5.82 -125.57 -12.83
CA VAL A 11 5.81 -124.12 -12.61
C VAL A 11 7.20 -123.75 -12.11
N LEU A 12 8.02 -123.16 -12.96
CA LEU A 12 9.24 -122.46 -12.56
C LEU A 12 8.84 -121.16 -11.85
N SER A 13 8.39 -121.26 -10.60
CA SER A 13 8.40 -120.14 -9.67
C SER A 13 9.80 -120.07 -9.09
N ALA A 14 10.72 -119.43 -9.81
CA ALA A 14 12.00 -119.04 -9.23
C ALA A 14 11.72 -117.94 -8.18
N PRO A 15 12.04 -118.15 -6.89
CA PRO A 15 12.03 -117.05 -5.94
C PRO A 15 13.12 -116.06 -6.36
N LEU A 16 12.73 -114.89 -6.87
CA LEU A 16 13.61 -113.77 -7.22
C LEU A 16 14.34 -113.15 -6.00
N THR A 17 14.27 -113.79 -4.84
CA THR A 17 14.73 -113.29 -3.53
C THR A 17 16.16 -113.70 -3.15
N GLY A 18 16.96 -114.24 -4.09
CA GLY A 18 18.32 -114.72 -3.77
C GLY A 18 19.31 -114.78 -4.93
N ASP A 19 19.03 -114.16 -6.07
CA ASP A 19 19.95 -114.12 -7.22
C ASP A 19 20.78 -112.82 -7.18
N PRO A 20 22.13 -112.89 -7.07
CA PRO A 20 22.99 -111.70 -7.02
C PRO A 20 22.82 -110.81 -8.26
N VAL A 21 22.42 -111.35 -9.40
CA VAL A 21 22.20 -110.58 -10.63
C VAL A 21 20.90 -109.76 -10.56
N VAL A 22 19.84 -110.32 -9.98
CA VAL A 22 18.54 -109.65 -9.81
C VAL A 22 18.67 -108.53 -8.78
N HIS A 23 19.34 -108.79 -7.66
CA HIS A 23 19.59 -107.76 -6.65
C HIS A 23 20.49 -106.64 -7.21
N GLN A 24 21.56 -106.97 -7.95
CA GLN A 24 22.42 -105.97 -8.61
C GLN A 24 21.67 -105.16 -9.68
N SER A 25 20.73 -105.77 -10.41
CA SER A 25 19.89 -105.08 -11.39
C SER A 25 18.84 -104.15 -10.74
N MET A 26 18.19 -104.59 -9.65
CA MET A 26 17.25 -103.76 -8.87
C MET A 26 17.98 -102.56 -8.23
N THR A 27 19.15 -102.76 -7.63
CA THR A 27 19.91 -101.65 -7.04
C THR A 27 20.38 -100.64 -8.11
N ARG A 28 20.79 -101.10 -9.30
CA ARG A 28 21.13 -100.19 -10.41
C ARG A 28 19.92 -99.41 -10.93
N MET A 29 18.75 -100.05 -11.01
CA MET A 29 17.51 -99.40 -11.46
C MET A 29 16.98 -98.38 -10.43
N THR A 30 17.11 -98.65 -9.12
CA THR A 30 16.77 -97.68 -8.08
C THR A 30 17.75 -96.50 -8.05
N PHE A 31 19.06 -96.73 -8.19
CA PHE A 31 20.04 -95.63 -8.32
C PHE A 31 19.82 -94.79 -9.59
N ALA A 32 19.48 -95.42 -10.72
CA ALA A 32 19.13 -94.70 -11.95
C ALA A 32 17.83 -93.88 -11.78
N GLY A 33 16.80 -94.44 -11.13
CA GLY A 33 15.55 -93.74 -10.81
C GLY A 33 15.76 -92.55 -9.88
N ILE A 34 16.57 -92.71 -8.83
CA ILE A 34 16.98 -91.62 -7.93
C ILE A 34 17.76 -90.55 -8.71
N GLY A 35 18.68 -90.95 -9.60
CA GLY A 35 19.44 -90.03 -10.45
C GLY A 35 18.55 -89.19 -11.38
N VAL A 36 17.55 -89.80 -12.02
CA VAL A 36 16.57 -89.08 -12.85
C VAL A 36 15.70 -88.14 -12.00
N LEU A 37 15.24 -88.59 -10.82
CA LEU A 37 14.48 -87.74 -9.90
C LEU A 37 15.29 -86.52 -9.45
N VAL A 38 16.58 -86.71 -9.12
CA VAL A 38 17.49 -85.62 -8.74
C VAL A 38 17.71 -84.66 -9.91
N LEU A 39 17.90 -85.15 -11.14
CA LEU A 39 18.02 -84.29 -12.32
C LEU A 39 16.74 -83.51 -12.62
N VAL A 40 15.56 -84.11 -12.42
CA VAL A 40 14.27 -83.43 -12.56
C VAL A 40 14.09 -82.37 -11.47
N LEU A 41 14.45 -82.66 -10.22
CA LEU A 41 14.39 -81.68 -9.13
C LEU A 41 15.38 -80.53 -9.34
N ILE A 42 16.59 -80.80 -9.82
CA ILE A 42 17.59 -79.76 -10.17
C ILE A 42 17.11 -78.94 -11.37
N GLY A 43 16.55 -79.59 -12.40
CA GLY A 43 15.99 -78.93 -13.58
C GLY A 43 14.78 -78.08 -13.23
N PHE A 44 13.88 -78.58 -12.39
CA PHE A 44 12.72 -77.85 -11.87
C PHE A 44 13.15 -76.69 -10.96
N ALA A 45 14.12 -76.89 -10.07
CA ALA A 45 14.67 -75.82 -9.25
C ALA A 45 15.36 -74.75 -10.12
N GLY A 46 16.14 -75.14 -11.13
CA GLY A 46 16.77 -74.22 -12.08
C GLY A 46 15.76 -73.47 -12.96
N PHE A 47 14.71 -74.16 -13.41
CA PHE A 47 13.59 -73.58 -14.16
C PHE A 47 12.82 -72.59 -13.28
N SER A 48 12.47 -72.96 -12.05
CA SER A 48 11.83 -72.08 -11.06
C SER A 48 12.69 -70.85 -10.79
N ARG A 49 14.00 -71.03 -10.57
CA ARG A 49 14.93 -69.92 -10.31
C ARG A 49 15.06 -68.97 -11.51
N TYR A 50 15.05 -69.49 -12.73
CA TYR A 50 15.21 -68.70 -13.95
C TYR A 50 13.92 -67.99 -14.39
N TYR A 51 12.78 -68.67 -14.33
CA TYR A 51 11.49 -68.16 -14.82
C TYR A 51 10.66 -67.45 -13.74
N ILE A 52 10.88 -67.74 -12.45
CA ILE A 52 10.11 -67.17 -11.34
C ILE A 52 11.00 -66.25 -10.51
N ASP A 53 12.05 -66.77 -9.86
CA ASP A 53 12.81 -66.00 -8.86
C ASP A 53 13.51 -64.80 -9.48
N LYS A 54 14.24 -64.96 -10.60
CA LYS A 54 14.97 -63.85 -11.25
C LYS A 54 14.05 -62.68 -11.68
N PRO A 55 12.95 -62.89 -12.42
CA PRO A 55 12.01 -61.84 -12.74
C PRO A 55 11.36 -61.22 -11.49
N LEU A 56 11.00 -62.03 -10.48
CA LEU A 56 10.40 -61.51 -9.25
C LEU A 56 11.38 -60.64 -8.48
N THR A 57 12.64 -61.05 -8.31
CA THR A 57 13.67 -60.24 -7.65
C THR A 57 13.92 -58.92 -8.39
N LYS A 58 13.91 -58.93 -9.73
CA LYS A 58 14.04 -57.70 -10.51
C LYS A 58 12.81 -56.78 -10.33
N ALA A 59 11.61 -57.34 -10.32
CA ALA A 59 10.38 -56.60 -10.09
C ALA A 59 10.34 -56.01 -8.66
N ILE A 60 10.67 -56.80 -7.64
CA ILE A 60 10.84 -56.37 -6.25
C ILE A 60 11.83 -55.21 -6.16
N GLY A 61 13.02 -55.32 -6.76
CA GLY A 61 14.00 -54.24 -6.73
C GLY A 61 13.53 -52.96 -7.43
N THR A 62 12.72 -53.09 -8.49
CA THR A 62 12.12 -51.94 -9.18
C THR A 62 11.02 -51.30 -8.34
N ILE A 63 10.18 -52.11 -7.67
CA ILE A 63 9.15 -51.63 -6.75
C ILE A 63 9.81 -50.93 -5.56
N HIS A 64 10.85 -51.50 -4.96
CA HIS A 64 11.57 -50.90 -3.84
C HIS A 64 12.10 -49.50 -4.20
N ALA A 65 12.77 -49.37 -5.35
CA ALA A 65 13.25 -48.08 -5.83
C ALA A 65 12.11 -47.07 -6.05
N ALA A 66 10.99 -47.50 -6.66
CA ALA A 66 9.84 -46.63 -6.88
C ALA A 66 9.15 -46.20 -5.58
N VAL A 67 9.10 -47.08 -4.58
CA VAL A 67 8.53 -46.78 -3.26
C VAL A 67 9.42 -45.81 -2.49
N ASP A 68 10.75 -46.00 -2.49
CA ASP A 68 11.69 -45.06 -1.87
C ASP A 68 11.59 -43.65 -2.50
N GLU A 69 11.52 -43.59 -3.83
CA GLU A 69 11.39 -42.33 -4.58
C GLU A 69 10.04 -41.65 -4.30
N THR A 70 8.94 -42.40 -4.36
CA THR A 70 7.59 -41.87 -4.10
C THR A 70 7.42 -41.45 -2.64
N SER A 71 7.99 -42.20 -1.70
CA SER A 71 7.98 -41.89 -0.27
C SER A 71 8.72 -40.58 0.01
N SER A 72 9.89 -40.40 -0.59
CA SER A 72 10.69 -39.17 -0.49
C SER A 72 9.96 -37.97 -1.10
N ALA A 73 9.39 -38.14 -2.31
CA ALA A 73 8.62 -37.10 -2.98
C ALA A 73 7.35 -36.71 -2.18
N SER A 74 6.67 -37.68 -1.57
CA SER A 74 5.50 -37.41 -0.73
C SER A 74 5.87 -36.62 0.53
N ALA A 75 6.99 -36.94 1.18
CA ALA A 75 7.49 -36.18 2.32
C ALA A 75 7.86 -34.73 1.93
N GLU A 76 8.46 -34.54 0.76
CA GLU A 76 8.77 -33.20 0.23
C GLU A 76 7.50 -32.40 -0.09
N ILE A 77 6.49 -33.02 -0.72
CA ILE A 77 5.20 -32.40 -0.99
C ILE A 77 4.50 -31.99 0.32
N ALA A 78 4.50 -32.86 1.34
CA ALA A 78 3.91 -32.55 2.63
C ALA A 78 4.60 -31.35 3.30
N ASN A 79 5.93 -31.31 3.28
CA ASN A 79 6.70 -30.20 3.83
C ASN A 79 6.46 -28.89 3.05
N SER A 80 6.49 -28.94 1.72
CA SER A 80 6.22 -27.77 0.87
C SER A 80 4.80 -27.23 1.07
N SER A 81 3.83 -28.11 1.22
CA SER A 81 2.44 -27.75 1.49
C SER A 81 2.28 -27.12 2.87
N SER A 82 2.95 -27.65 3.91
CA SER A 82 2.98 -27.01 5.23
C SER A 82 3.53 -25.59 5.17
N HIS A 83 4.64 -25.38 4.43
CA HIS A 83 5.19 -24.04 4.23
C HIS A 83 4.24 -23.11 3.46
N LEU A 84 3.49 -23.63 2.49
CA LEU A 84 2.48 -22.84 1.77
C LEU A 84 1.33 -22.43 2.69
N ALA A 85 0.87 -23.31 3.58
CA ALA A 85 -0.14 -23.00 4.59
C ALA A 85 0.35 -21.92 5.56
N ASP A 86 1.58 -22.04 6.07
CA ASP A 86 2.19 -21.02 6.93
C ASP A 86 2.33 -19.67 6.22
N GLY A 87 2.75 -19.68 4.94
CA GLY A 87 2.85 -18.49 4.11
C GLY A 87 1.48 -17.83 3.87
N ALA A 88 0.44 -18.63 3.63
CA ALA A 88 -0.93 -18.14 3.49
C ALA A 88 -1.44 -17.50 4.80
N ALA A 89 -1.14 -18.08 5.96
CA ALA A 89 -1.50 -17.51 7.26
C ALA A 89 -0.80 -16.15 7.51
N GLN A 90 0.48 -16.04 7.17
CA GLN A 90 1.22 -14.77 7.25
C GLN A 90 0.65 -13.72 6.29
N GLN A 91 0.28 -14.13 5.08
CA GLN A 91 -0.36 -13.26 4.09
C GLN A 91 -1.72 -12.76 4.60
N ALA A 92 -2.52 -13.62 5.24
CA ALA A 92 -3.80 -13.21 5.85
C ALA A 92 -3.60 -12.12 6.92
N ALA A 93 -2.61 -12.28 7.81
CA ALA A 93 -2.27 -11.25 8.80
C ALA A 93 -1.85 -9.92 8.15
N ALA A 94 -1.07 -9.97 7.05
CA ALA A 94 -0.70 -8.77 6.29
C ALA A 94 -1.91 -8.09 5.62
N LEU A 95 -2.90 -8.87 5.16
CA LEU A 95 -4.14 -8.35 4.59
C LEU A 95 -5.01 -7.66 5.64
N GLU A 96 -5.07 -8.17 6.87
CA GLU A 96 -5.78 -7.51 7.98
C GLU A 96 -5.16 -6.14 8.29
N GLN A 97 -3.82 -6.07 8.39
CA GLN A 97 -3.12 -4.81 8.63
C GLN A 97 -3.31 -3.81 7.48
N THR A 98 -3.30 -4.31 6.24
CA THR A 98 -3.53 -3.50 5.04
C THR A 98 -4.96 -2.97 5.03
N SER A 99 -5.94 -3.81 5.36
CA SER A 99 -7.36 -3.43 5.47
C SER A 99 -7.58 -2.33 6.52
N ALA A 100 -6.99 -2.47 7.71
CA ALA A 100 -7.04 -1.44 8.75
C ALA A 100 -6.41 -0.11 8.28
N SER A 101 -5.32 -0.17 7.53
CA SER A 101 -4.68 1.02 6.94
C SER A 101 -5.56 1.69 5.88
N LEU A 102 -6.29 0.90 5.08
CA LEU A 102 -7.24 1.40 4.08
C LEU A 102 -8.48 2.02 4.73
N GLU A 103 -8.99 1.45 5.82
CA GLU A 103 -10.07 2.07 6.59
C GLU A 103 -9.66 3.42 7.17
N GLN A 104 -8.46 3.50 7.74
CA GLN A 104 -7.90 4.76 8.21
C GLN A 104 -7.74 5.77 7.06
N MET A 105 -7.24 5.33 5.90
CA MET A 105 -7.08 6.19 4.72
C MET A 105 -8.43 6.69 4.18
N SER A 106 -9.46 5.84 4.18
CA SER A 106 -10.85 6.21 3.85
C SER A 106 -11.38 7.27 4.81
N GLY A 107 -11.20 7.05 6.13
CA GLY A 107 -11.61 7.99 7.17
C GLY A 107 -10.90 9.34 7.07
N THR A 108 -9.60 9.35 6.79
CA THR A 108 -8.83 10.58 6.56
C THR A 108 -9.26 11.30 5.29
N SER A 109 -9.54 10.58 4.21
CA SER A 109 -10.05 11.18 2.96
C SER A 109 -11.41 11.85 3.17
N ASP A 110 -12.29 11.24 3.97
CA ASP A 110 -13.60 11.81 4.32
C ASP A 110 -13.47 13.05 5.22
N LYS A 111 -12.57 13.01 6.22
CA LYS A 111 -12.25 14.18 7.04
C LYS A 111 -11.70 15.33 6.20
N ASN A 112 -10.78 15.05 5.27
CA ASN A 112 -10.23 16.06 4.36
C ASN A 112 -11.33 16.71 3.53
N ALA A 113 -12.23 15.93 2.93
CA ALA A 113 -13.36 16.47 2.16
C ALA A 113 -14.23 17.43 3.00
N ARG A 114 -14.56 17.06 4.24
CA ARG A 114 -15.32 17.93 5.17
C ARG A 114 -14.55 19.19 5.55
N SER A 115 -13.26 19.07 5.85
CA SER A 115 -12.41 20.23 6.15
C SER A 115 -12.31 21.18 4.96
N LEU A 116 -12.21 20.67 3.73
CA LEU A 116 -12.15 21.50 2.53
C LEU A 116 -13.46 22.28 2.31
N HIS A 117 -14.62 21.68 2.59
CA HIS A 117 -15.89 22.41 2.57
C HIS A 117 -15.90 23.58 3.56
N HIS A 118 -15.37 23.38 4.77
CA HIS A 118 -15.26 24.46 5.75
C HIS A 118 -14.30 25.56 5.31
N VAL A 119 -13.14 25.19 4.76
CA VAL A 119 -12.16 26.14 4.22
C VAL A 119 -12.73 26.92 3.03
N ALA A 120 -13.53 26.27 2.16
CA ALA A 120 -14.20 26.94 1.06
C ALA A 120 -15.20 28.01 1.54
N ALA A 121 -15.97 27.71 2.59
CA ALA A 121 -16.86 28.70 3.21
C ALA A 121 -16.06 29.91 3.75
N LEU A 122 -14.98 29.65 4.50
CA LEU A 122 -14.12 30.72 5.04
C LEU A 122 -13.45 31.55 3.92
N THR A 123 -13.09 30.91 2.81
CA THR A 123 -12.51 31.56 1.64
C THR A 123 -13.53 32.50 0.98
N ASN A 124 -14.80 32.09 0.89
CA ASN A 124 -15.88 32.95 0.41
C ASN A 124 -16.12 34.14 1.33
N ASP A 125 -16.13 33.94 2.65
CA ASP A 125 -16.28 35.03 3.62
C ASP A 125 -15.12 36.03 3.52
N ALA A 126 -13.89 35.53 3.39
CA ALA A 126 -12.70 36.38 3.21
C ALA A 126 -12.75 37.18 1.91
N ARG A 127 -13.28 36.58 0.82
CA ARG A 127 -13.50 37.27 -0.45
C ARG A 127 -14.52 38.39 -0.30
N ALA A 128 -15.67 38.10 0.30
CA ALA A 128 -16.72 39.07 0.54
C ALA A 128 -16.21 40.25 1.40
N ALA A 129 -15.47 39.97 2.47
CA ALA A 129 -14.87 41.00 3.31
C ALA A 129 -13.86 41.89 2.54
N ALA A 130 -13.06 41.31 1.65
CA ALA A 130 -12.14 42.07 0.81
C ALA A 130 -12.88 42.94 -0.23
N GLU A 131 -13.96 42.44 -0.80
CA GLU A 131 -14.82 43.17 -1.74
C GLU A 131 -15.54 44.34 -1.04
N THR A 132 -16.17 44.12 0.12
CA THR A 132 -16.77 45.17 0.94
C THR A 132 -15.74 46.21 1.37
N GLY A 133 -14.56 45.78 1.83
CA GLY A 133 -13.49 46.71 2.20
C GLY A 133 -13.04 47.59 1.01
N ALA A 134 -13.03 47.04 -0.21
CA ALA A 134 -12.68 47.82 -1.39
C ALA A 134 -13.74 48.88 -1.72
N GLU A 135 -15.01 48.56 -1.50
CA GLU A 135 -16.13 49.51 -1.62
C GLU A 135 -16.06 50.62 -0.56
N ASP A 136 -15.81 50.28 0.70
CA ASP A 136 -15.65 51.26 1.80
C ASP A 136 -14.50 52.24 1.52
N ILE A 137 -13.39 51.75 0.98
CA ILE A 137 -12.25 52.59 0.59
C ILE A 137 -12.60 53.49 -0.60
N HIS A 138 -13.46 53.03 -1.52
CA HIS A 138 -13.96 53.87 -2.61
C HIS A 138 -14.80 55.03 -2.08
N LEU A 139 -15.71 54.75 -1.13
CA LEU A 139 -16.50 55.79 -0.43
C LEU A 139 -15.60 56.76 0.35
N MET A 140 -14.57 56.25 1.03
CA MET A 140 -13.59 57.09 1.72
C MET A 140 -12.84 58.03 0.75
N SER A 141 -12.48 57.54 -0.45
CA SER A 141 -11.84 58.36 -1.46
C SER A 141 -12.77 59.47 -1.98
N GLN A 142 -14.05 59.20 -2.15
CA GLN A 142 -15.05 60.21 -2.53
C GLN A 142 -15.17 61.29 -1.45
N ALA A 143 -15.26 60.90 -0.17
CA ALA A 143 -15.32 61.84 0.94
C ALA A 143 -14.07 62.74 1.03
N MET A 144 -12.88 62.21 0.75
CA MET A 144 -11.65 63.01 0.69
C MET A 144 -11.65 64.02 -0.47
N ASP A 145 -12.24 63.67 -1.61
CA ASP A 145 -12.39 64.57 -2.76
C ASP A 145 -13.42 65.70 -2.49
N GLU A 146 -14.49 65.38 -1.77
CA GLU A 146 -15.43 66.38 -1.26
C GLU A 146 -14.77 67.36 -0.27
N ILE A 147 -13.93 66.84 0.64
CA ILE A 147 -13.12 67.68 1.56
C ILE A 147 -12.15 68.57 0.78
N GLN A 148 -11.53 68.06 -0.28
CA GLN A 148 -10.64 68.82 -1.14
C GLN A 148 -11.40 69.98 -1.80
N THR A 149 -12.55 69.67 -2.41
CA THR A 149 -13.42 70.68 -3.06
C THR A 149 -13.90 71.74 -2.08
N ALA A 150 -14.30 71.33 -0.86
CA ALA A 150 -14.68 72.25 0.20
C ALA A 150 -13.51 73.16 0.61
N SER A 151 -12.31 72.59 0.76
CA SER A 151 -11.09 73.34 1.12
C SER A 151 -10.74 74.38 0.05
N ASP A 152 -10.83 74.02 -1.23
CA ASP A 152 -10.58 74.93 -2.36
C ASP A 152 -11.58 76.10 -2.38
N ASN A 153 -12.84 75.84 -2.04
CA ASN A 153 -13.86 76.89 -1.94
C ASN A 153 -13.61 77.83 -0.75
N ILE A 154 -13.21 77.29 0.40
CA ILE A 154 -12.85 78.11 1.56
C ILE A 154 -11.60 78.95 1.23
N ALA A 155 -10.61 78.39 0.52
CA ALA A 155 -9.42 79.14 0.09
C ALA A 155 -9.78 80.37 -0.76
N LYS A 156 -10.75 80.24 -1.69
CA LYS A 156 -11.26 81.37 -2.48
C LYS A 156 -11.94 82.44 -1.61
N ILE A 157 -12.71 82.02 -0.61
CA ILE A 157 -13.37 82.95 0.33
C ILE A 157 -12.32 83.70 1.15
N VAL A 158 -11.34 82.99 1.70
CA VAL A 158 -10.25 83.59 2.49
C VAL A 158 -9.41 84.56 1.64
N HIS A 159 -9.17 84.24 0.37
CA HIS A 159 -8.51 85.15 -0.56
C HIS A 159 -9.31 86.45 -0.75
N SER A 160 -10.63 86.35 -0.94
CA SER A 160 -11.50 87.53 -1.03
C SER A 160 -11.51 88.37 0.26
N ILE A 161 -11.42 87.72 1.44
CA ILE A 161 -11.29 88.44 2.72
C ILE A 161 -9.97 89.22 2.80
N ASP A 162 -8.85 88.63 2.36
CA ASP A 162 -7.56 89.32 2.30
C ASP A 162 -7.61 90.54 1.34
N GLU A 163 -8.27 90.40 0.19
CA GLU A 163 -8.51 91.50 -0.74
C GLU A 163 -9.35 92.63 -0.11
N ILE A 164 -10.44 92.29 0.60
CA ILE A 164 -11.29 93.27 1.32
C ILE A 164 -10.49 93.96 2.42
N ALA A 165 -9.70 93.21 3.18
CA ALA A 165 -8.83 93.77 4.22
C ALA A 165 -7.80 94.74 3.63
N PHE A 166 -7.19 94.39 2.50
CA PHE A 166 -6.27 95.26 1.77
C PHE A 166 -6.96 96.54 1.28
N GLN A 167 -8.13 96.43 0.65
CA GLN A 167 -8.92 97.60 0.20
C GLN A 167 -9.30 98.51 1.37
N THR A 168 -9.72 97.92 2.50
CA THR A 168 -10.07 98.65 3.73
C THR A 168 -8.86 99.39 4.29
N ASN A 169 -7.68 98.75 4.27
CA ASN A 169 -6.42 99.38 4.71
C ASN A 169 -6.04 100.58 3.81
N ILE A 170 -6.26 100.50 2.48
CA ILE A 170 -6.04 101.62 1.56
C ILE A 170 -7.06 102.75 1.79
N LEU A 171 -8.34 102.42 1.99
CA LEU A 171 -9.40 103.39 2.32
C LEU A 171 -9.09 104.13 3.63
N ALA A 172 -8.69 103.40 4.67
CA ALA A 172 -8.32 103.97 5.96
C ALA A 172 -7.08 104.85 5.88
N LEU A 173 -6.08 104.47 5.07
CA LEU A 173 -4.91 105.31 4.80
C LEU A 173 -5.31 106.63 4.11
N ASN A 174 -6.18 106.58 3.10
CA ASN A 174 -6.69 107.77 2.42
C ASN A 174 -7.46 108.68 3.39
N ALA A 175 -8.29 108.10 4.26
CA ALA A 175 -9.01 108.84 5.29
C ALA A 175 -8.07 109.50 6.31
N ALA A 176 -7.01 108.81 6.75
CA ALA A 176 -6.01 109.37 7.65
C ALA A 176 -5.26 110.55 7.01
N VAL A 177 -4.93 110.46 5.72
CA VAL A 177 -4.31 111.55 4.96
C VAL A 177 -5.23 112.77 4.86
N GLU A 178 -6.51 112.58 4.54
CA GLU A 178 -7.46 113.70 4.42
C GLU A 178 -7.78 114.31 5.79
N ALA A 179 -7.83 113.50 6.85
CA ALA A 179 -7.98 113.98 8.22
C ALA A 179 -6.77 114.83 8.66
N ALA A 180 -5.54 114.43 8.31
CA ALA A 180 -4.35 115.23 8.55
C ALA A 180 -4.37 116.55 7.77
N ARG A 181 -4.93 116.53 6.56
CA ARG A 181 -5.09 117.72 5.71
C ARG A 181 -6.08 118.74 6.29
N ALA A 182 -7.09 118.28 7.02
CA ALA A 182 -8.08 119.12 7.70
C ALA A 182 -7.57 119.75 9.02
N GLY A 183 -6.35 119.43 9.47
CA GLY A 183 -5.75 120.01 10.68
C GLY A 183 -6.51 119.66 11.96
N GLU A 184 -6.73 120.63 12.84
CA GLU A 184 -7.41 120.39 14.13
C GLU A 184 -8.85 119.88 13.99
N ALA A 185 -9.56 120.27 12.92
CA ALA A 185 -10.93 119.80 12.66
C ALA A 185 -10.99 118.30 12.30
N GLY A 186 -9.88 117.72 11.84
CA GLY A 186 -9.76 116.32 11.44
C GLY A 186 -9.22 115.38 12.52
N ALA A 187 -8.79 115.89 13.69
CA ALA A 187 -8.08 115.10 14.70
C ALA A 187 -8.85 113.86 15.18
N GLY A 188 -10.17 113.98 15.38
CA GLY A 188 -11.02 112.85 15.76
C GLY A 188 -11.18 111.81 14.64
N PHE A 189 -11.24 112.25 13.38
CA PHE A 189 -11.30 111.35 12.21
C PHE A 189 -9.99 110.61 11.98
N ALA A 190 -8.84 111.24 12.26
CA ALA A 190 -7.53 110.62 12.13
C ALA A 190 -7.39 109.40 13.06
N VAL A 191 -7.86 109.50 14.31
CA VAL A 191 -7.83 108.38 15.27
C VAL A 191 -8.68 107.20 14.79
N VAL A 192 -9.90 107.47 14.29
CA VAL A 192 -10.78 106.42 13.74
C VAL A 192 -10.14 105.78 12.51
N ALA A 193 -9.53 106.56 11.62
CA ALA A 193 -8.86 106.05 10.44
C ALA A 193 -7.68 105.11 10.80
N ASP A 194 -6.86 105.46 11.78
CA ASP A 194 -5.78 104.59 12.25
C ASP A 194 -6.29 103.30 12.92
N GLU A 195 -7.40 103.37 13.67
CA GLU A 195 -8.02 102.17 14.27
C GLU A 195 -8.59 101.23 13.20
N VAL A 196 -9.29 101.77 12.18
CA VAL A 196 -9.79 100.99 11.03
C VAL A 196 -8.62 100.36 10.26
N ARG A 197 -7.52 101.10 10.07
CA ARG A 197 -6.31 100.60 9.42
C ARG A 197 -5.67 99.45 10.20
N ASN A 198 -5.62 99.57 11.53
CA ASN A 198 -5.08 98.51 12.40
C ASN A 198 -5.98 97.26 12.37
N LEU A 199 -7.30 97.44 12.40
CA LEU A 199 -8.27 96.35 12.24
C LEU A 199 -8.11 95.65 10.89
N ALA A 200 -7.96 96.40 9.80
CA ALA A 200 -7.74 95.87 8.46
C ALA A 200 -6.45 95.03 8.37
N LYS A 201 -5.34 95.48 8.98
CA LYS A 201 -4.12 94.68 9.08
C LYS A 201 -4.33 93.38 9.85
N ARG A 202 -5.00 93.43 11.00
CA ARG A 202 -5.31 92.23 11.80
C ARG A 202 -6.19 91.24 11.02
N SER A 203 -7.15 91.74 10.23
CA SER A 203 -7.97 90.89 9.35
C SER A 203 -7.14 90.22 8.25
N ALA A 204 -6.20 90.93 7.63
CA ALA A 204 -5.31 90.36 6.63
C ALA A 204 -4.39 89.27 7.22
N ASP A 205 -3.82 89.52 8.41
CA ASP A 205 -2.98 88.54 9.09
C ASP A 205 -3.77 87.26 9.45
N ALA A 206 -4.99 87.41 9.97
CA ALA A 206 -5.88 86.29 10.26
C ALA A 206 -6.31 85.52 8.99
N ALA A 207 -6.55 86.24 7.88
CA ALA A 207 -6.86 85.62 6.59
C ALA A 207 -5.67 84.78 6.10
N ARG A 208 -4.44 85.29 6.18
CA ARG A 208 -3.23 84.53 5.80
C ARG A 208 -2.99 83.30 6.67
N GLU A 209 -3.18 83.42 7.98
CA GLU A 209 -3.08 82.27 8.89
C GLU A 209 -4.13 81.20 8.54
N THR A 210 -5.36 81.61 8.26
CA THR A 210 -6.43 80.71 7.83
C THR A 210 -6.10 80.04 6.48
N ALA A 211 -5.53 80.79 5.53
CA ALA A 211 -5.10 80.26 4.24
C ALA A 211 -4.04 79.15 4.41
N ALA A 212 -3.05 79.35 5.29
CA ALA A 212 -2.03 78.34 5.59
C ALA A 212 -2.63 77.06 6.20
N LEU A 213 -3.65 77.19 7.06
CA LEU A 213 -4.37 76.03 7.62
C LEU A 213 -5.15 75.27 6.54
N ILE A 214 -5.75 75.96 5.57
CA ILE A 214 -6.48 75.35 4.45
C ILE A 214 -5.52 74.61 3.51
N GLU A 215 -4.38 75.20 3.20
CA GLU A 215 -3.33 74.57 2.38
C GLU A 215 -2.81 73.28 3.05
N SER A 216 -2.54 73.34 4.36
CA SER A 216 -2.17 72.17 5.17
C SER A 216 -3.26 71.09 5.16
N SER A 217 -4.54 71.47 5.22
CA SER A 217 -5.67 70.54 5.21
C SER A 217 -5.84 69.87 3.84
N THR A 218 -5.69 70.63 2.76
CA THR A 218 -5.63 70.17 1.37
C THR A 218 -4.52 69.13 1.18
N ALA A 219 -3.29 69.43 1.62
CA ALA A 219 -2.17 68.51 1.53
C ALA A 219 -2.37 67.23 2.37
N ARG A 220 -3.13 67.28 3.46
CA ARG A 220 -3.52 66.09 4.25
C ARG A 220 -4.58 65.27 3.53
N SER A 221 -5.59 65.90 2.92
CA SER A 221 -6.63 65.20 2.15
C SER A 221 -6.03 64.46 0.95
N GLN A 222 -5.16 65.11 0.17
CA GLN A 222 -4.46 64.48 -0.95
C GLN A 222 -3.62 63.26 -0.53
N ARG A 223 -2.94 63.34 0.62
CA ARG A 223 -2.25 62.18 1.19
C ARG A 223 -3.23 61.07 1.58
N GLY A 224 -4.39 61.42 2.14
CA GLY A 224 -5.48 60.48 2.43
C GLY A 224 -5.97 59.74 1.19
N VAL A 225 -6.19 60.44 0.07
CA VAL A 225 -6.55 59.84 -1.23
C VAL A 225 -5.47 58.86 -1.71
N SER A 226 -4.19 59.27 -1.67
CA SER A 226 -3.08 58.40 -2.08
C SER A 226 -3.00 57.11 -1.26
N ILE A 227 -3.19 57.21 0.07
CA ILE A 227 -3.21 56.04 0.96
C ILE A 227 -4.42 55.16 0.65
N SER A 228 -5.60 55.75 0.47
CA SER A 228 -6.84 55.04 0.13
C SER A 228 -6.66 54.21 -1.15
N ASN A 229 -6.10 54.80 -2.20
CA ASN A 229 -5.83 54.09 -3.46
C ASN A 229 -4.90 52.88 -3.28
N ARG A 230 -3.85 53.00 -2.45
CA ARG A 230 -2.95 51.87 -2.14
C ARG A 230 -3.66 50.76 -1.36
N VAL A 231 -4.56 51.11 -0.44
CA VAL A 231 -5.36 50.13 0.32
C VAL A 231 -6.33 49.42 -0.62
N ALA A 232 -7.00 50.15 -1.51
CA ALA A 232 -7.90 49.57 -2.52
C ALA A 232 -7.17 48.56 -3.41
N GLU A 233 -5.98 48.90 -3.91
CA GLU A 233 -5.16 47.98 -4.70
C GLU A 233 -4.77 46.73 -3.92
N SER A 234 -4.42 46.89 -2.63
CA SER A 234 -4.07 45.78 -1.75
C SER A 234 -5.26 44.83 -1.52
N LEU A 235 -6.46 45.37 -1.31
CA LEU A 235 -7.69 44.59 -1.17
C LEU A 235 -8.05 43.84 -2.45
N GLN A 236 -7.88 44.46 -3.62
CA GLN A 236 -8.04 43.76 -4.90
C GLN A 236 -7.02 42.63 -5.09
N GLN A 237 -5.77 42.82 -4.67
CA GLN A 237 -4.76 41.75 -4.69
C GLN A 237 -5.15 40.60 -3.75
N ILE A 238 -5.69 40.90 -2.56
CA ILE A 238 -6.22 39.90 -1.63
C ILE A 238 -7.36 39.13 -2.28
N ALA A 239 -8.34 39.80 -2.88
CA ALA A 239 -9.47 39.14 -3.56
C ALA A 239 -9.01 38.20 -4.68
N ARG A 240 -8.01 38.60 -5.48
CA ARG A 240 -7.41 37.73 -6.51
C ARG A 240 -6.71 36.50 -5.92
N LYS A 241 -5.95 36.66 -4.83
CA LYS A 241 -5.29 35.55 -4.14
C LYS A 241 -6.30 34.58 -3.53
N VAL A 242 -7.36 35.10 -2.92
CA VAL A 242 -8.46 34.30 -2.36
C VAL A 242 -9.16 33.51 -3.46
N SER A 243 -9.38 34.09 -4.64
CA SER A 243 -9.90 33.34 -5.81
C SER A 243 -8.97 32.20 -6.24
N THR A 244 -7.66 32.41 -6.18
CA THR A 244 -6.68 31.34 -6.50
C THR A 244 -6.76 30.20 -5.47
N VAL A 245 -6.95 30.53 -4.19
CA VAL A 245 -7.16 29.54 -3.12
C VAL A 245 -8.45 28.75 -3.37
N ASP A 246 -9.54 29.40 -3.77
CA ASP A 246 -10.80 28.72 -4.12
C ASP A 246 -10.62 27.69 -5.25
N ASP A 247 -9.86 28.03 -6.29
CA ASP A 247 -9.58 27.10 -7.39
C ASP A 247 -8.73 25.91 -6.95
N LEU A 248 -7.72 26.13 -6.09
CA LEU A 248 -6.95 25.05 -5.49
C LEU A 248 -7.81 24.15 -4.60
N LEU A 249 -8.76 24.71 -3.85
CA LEU A 249 -9.67 23.92 -3.02
C LEU A 249 -10.55 23.01 -3.87
N LYS A 250 -11.02 23.46 -5.05
CA LYS A 250 -11.76 22.62 -5.99
C LYS A 250 -10.91 21.45 -6.48
N GLU A 251 -9.64 21.69 -6.81
CA GLU A 251 -8.70 20.66 -7.23
C GLU A 251 -8.46 19.62 -6.12
N VAL A 252 -8.18 20.07 -4.90
CA VAL A 252 -7.93 19.18 -3.75
C VAL A 252 -9.19 18.39 -3.37
N THR A 253 -10.37 19.00 -3.51
CA THR A 253 -11.65 18.31 -3.29
C THR A 253 -11.85 17.19 -4.32
N GLY A 254 -11.59 17.49 -5.60
CA GLY A 254 -11.62 16.49 -6.67
C GLY A 254 -10.60 15.36 -6.45
N ALA A 255 -9.38 15.69 -6.02
CA ALA A 255 -8.35 14.72 -5.69
C ALA A 255 -8.75 13.83 -4.50
N SER A 256 -9.33 14.41 -3.46
CA SER A 256 -9.82 13.67 -2.28
C SER A 256 -10.93 12.69 -2.65
N GLN A 257 -11.82 13.08 -3.57
CA GLN A 257 -12.89 12.20 -4.05
C GLN A 257 -12.37 11.06 -4.91
N LYS A 258 -11.37 11.32 -5.78
CA LYS A 258 -10.66 10.27 -6.52
C LYS A 258 -9.91 9.33 -5.57
N GLN A 259 -9.29 9.84 -4.51
CA GLN A 259 -8.61 9.02 -3.51
C GLN A 259 -9.60 8.09 -2.80
N LYS A 260 -10.78 8.60 -2.41
CA LYS A 260 -11.86 7.77 -1.83
C LYS A 260 -12.29 6.64 -2.77
N GLN A 261 -12.48 6.94 -4.06
CA GLN A 261 -12.81 5.92 -5.07
C GLN A 261 -11.68 4.89 -5.24
N GLY A 262 -10.42 5.34 -5.26
CA GLY A 262 -9.25 4.46 -5.33
C GLY A 262 -9.16 3.53 -4.12
N VAL A 263 -9.41 4.05 -2.91
CA VAL A 263 -9.45 3.24 -1.68
C VAL A 263 -10.53 2.16 -1.78
N GLN A 264 -11.72 2.51 -2.26
CA GLN A 264 -12.82 1.54 -2.44
C GLN A 264 -12.43 0.42 -3.41
N GLN A 265 -11.77 0.76 -4.53
CA GLN A 265 -11.31 -0.23 -5.49
C GLN A 265 -10.23 -1.15 -4.92
N ILE A 266 -9.28 -0.60 -4.16
CA ILE A 266 -8.25 -1.41 -3.47
C ILE A 266 -8.93 -2.33 -2.46
N ASN A 267 -9.92 -1.85 -1.72
CA ASN A 267 -10.64 -2.66 -0.74
C ASN A 267 -11.36 -3.86 -1.37
N LEU A 268 -11.97 -3.67 -2.55
CA LEU A 268 -12.54 -4.78 -3.33
C LEU A 268 -11.47 -5.80 -3.74
N ALA A 269 -10.33 -5.32 -4.24
CA ALA A 269 -9.21 -6.19 -4.63
C ALA A 269 -8.62 -6.95 -3.44
N MET A 270 -8.54 -6.33 -2.24
CA MET A 270 -8.12 -7.01 -1.02
C MET A 270 -9.05 -8.17 -0.66
N GLY A 271 -10.36 -8.01 -0.84
CA GLY A 271 -11.33 -9.09 -0.62
C GLY A 271 -11.13 -10.29 -1.57
N ASP A 272 -10.69 -10.05 -2.80
CA ASP A 272 -10.33 -11.13 -3.73
C ASP A 272 -9.02 -11.82 -3.33
N ILE A 273 -8.01 -11.07 -2.87
CA ILE A 273 -6.75 -11.65 -2.38
C ILE A 273 -6.99 -12.47 -1.11
N ASP A 274 -7.85 -12.02 -0.19
CA ASP A 274 -8.23 -12.77 1.00
C ASP A 274 -8.87 -14.12 0.63
N ARG A 275 -9.81 -14.12 -0.33
CA ARG A 275 -10.42 -15.36 -0.83
C ARG A 275 -9.38 -16.33 -1.42
N ILE A 276 -8.43 -15.83 -2.21
CA ILE A 276 -7.36 -16.65 -2.79
C ILE A 276 -6.43 -17.17 -1.69
N THR A 277 -6.12 -16.34 -0.69
CA THR A 277 -5.25 -16.70 0.44
C THR A 277 -5.86 -17.84 1.25
N GLN A 278 -7.16 -17.77 1.56
CA GLN A 278 -7.89 -18.85 2.22
C GLN A 278 -7.96 -20.12 1.35
N SER A 279 -8.19 -19.98 0.04
CA SER A 279 -8.18 -21.12 -0.88
C SER A 279 -6.81 -21.80 -0.94
N ASN A 280 -5.71 -21.03 -0.92
CA ASN A 280 -4.36 -21.57 -0.92
C ASN A 280 -4.04 -22.29 0.38
N ALA A 281 -4.45 -21.74 1.53
CA ALA A 281 -4.30 -22.40 2.83
C ALA A 281 -5.05 -23.75 2.86
N ALA A 282 -6.32 -23.77 2.44
CA ALA A 282 -7.12 -24.98 2.40
C ALA A 282 -6.55 -26.03 1.44
N ALA A 283 -6.14 -25.62 0.23
CA ALA A 283 -5.53 -26.52 -0.75
C ALA A 283 -4.18 -27.07 -0.26
N ALA A 284 -3.40 -26.26 0.46
CA ALA A 284 -2.14 -26.68 1.05
C ALA A 284 -2.36 -27.72 2.17
N GLU A 285 -3.32 -27.50 3.06
CA GLU A 285 -3.68 -28.49 4.09
C GLU A 285 -4.16 -29.81 3.48
N GLU A 286 -5.03 -29.75 2.46
CA GLU A 286 -5.51 -30.93 1.74
C GLU A 286 -4.36 -31.68 1.05
N THR A 287 -3.45 -30.95 0.40
CA THR A 287 -2.29 -31.54 -0.29
C THR A 287 -1.32 -32.18 0.71
N ALA A 288 -1.07 -31.54 1.86
CA ALA A 288 -0.24 -32.10 2.92
C ALA A 288 -0.84 -33.39 3.50
N SER A 289 -2.17 -33.42 3.69
CA SER A 289 -2.88 -34.60 4.15
C SER A 289 -2.80 -35.74 3.14
N ALA A 290 -3.04 -35.47 1.86
CA ALA A 290 -2.94 -36.46 0.78
C ALA A 290 -1.52 -37.02 0.64
N ALA A 291 -0.49 -36.17 0.76
CA ALA A 291 0.90 -36.60 0.73
C ALA A 291 1.28 -37.48 1.94
N THR A 292 0.74 -37.18 3.12
CA THR A 292 0.90 -38.01 4.32
C THR A 292 0.24 -39.39 4.12
N GLU A 293 -0.95 -39.43 3.52
CA GLU A 293 -1.62 -40.68 3.19
C GLU A 293 -0.85 -41.50 2.14
N MET A 294 -0.30 -40.85 1.10
CA MET A 294 0.57 -41.51 0.13
C MET A 294 1.80 -42.11 0.80
N HIS A 295 2.43 -41.40 1.74
CA HIS A 295 3.56 -41.92 2.50
C HIS A 295 3.18 -43.17 3.31
N ALA A 296 2.03 -43.16 3.99
CA ALA A 296 1.52 -44.34 4.70
C ALA A 296 1.21 -45.52 3.76
N GLN A 297 0.71 -45.27 2.55
CA GLN A 297 0.51 -46.31 1.54
C GLN A 297 1.83 -46.89 1.03
N MET A 298 2.88 -46.07 0.92
CA MET A 298 4.23 -46.52 0.57
C MET A 298 4.82 -47.43 1.66
N ASP A 299 4.63 -47.09 2.94
CA ASP A 299 5.04 -47.95 4.05
C ASP A 299 4.35 -49.32 4.03
N ALA A 300 3.04 -49.35 3.79
CA ALA A 300 2.28 -50.60 3.64
C ALA A 300 2.75 -51.43 2.42
N LEU A 301 3.15 -50.76 1.34
CA LEU A 301 3.70 -51.42 0.16
C LEU A 301 5.09 -52.01 0.44
N MET A 302 5.94 -51.30 1.19
CA MET A 302 7.23 -51.86 1.67
C MET A 302 7.04 -53.11 2.51
N GLU A 303 6.05 -53.15 3.41
CA GLU A 303 5.74 -54.35 4.19
C GLU A 303 5.35 -55.53 3.28
N SER A 304 4.56 -55.27 2.25
CA SER A 304 4.13 -56.27 1.26
C SER A 304 5.31 -56.77 0.42
N VAL A 305 6.23 -55.88 0.01
CA VAL A 305 7.46 -56.23 -0.71
C VAL A 305 8.38 -57.07 0.18
N ALA A 306 8.53 -56.72 1.45
CA ALA A 306 9.33 -57.49 2.41
C ALA A 306 8.79 -58.92 2.61
N LEU A 307 7.47 -59.12 2.55
CA LEU A 307 6.86 -60.45 2.54
C LEU A 307 7.20 -61.24 1.27
N LEU A 308 7.13 -60.61 0.09
CA LEU A 308 7.49 -61.22 -1.19
C LEU A 308 8.98 -61.59 -1.28
N GLU A 309 9.86 -60.78 -0.70
CA GLU A 309 11.30 -61.09 -0.58
C GLU A 309 11.58 -62.33 0.27
N ARG A 310 10.79 -62.54 1.33
CA ARG A 310 10.87 -63.76 2.16
C ARG A 310 10.44 -64.99 1.38
N LEU A 311 9.39 -64.88 0.55
CA LEU A 311 8.87 -65.98 -0.27
C LEU A 311 9.82 -66.40 -1.41
N THR A 312 10.57 -65.46 -1.99
CA THR A 312 11.56 -65.73 -3.05
C THR A 312 12.91 -66.23 -2.53
N GLY A 313 13.10 -66.31 -1.22
CA GLY A 313 14.36 -66.73 -0.60
C GLY A 313 15.53 -65.75 -0.82
N ALA A 314 15.27 -64.54 -1.33
CA ALA A 314 16.30 -63.54 -1.63
C ALA A 314 17.07 -63.11 -0.37
N ARG A 315 16.39 -63.01 0.79
CA ARG A 315 17.01 -62.63 2.06
C ARG A 315 17.91 -63.71 2.68
N GLN A 316 17.64 -64.99 2.42
CA GLN A 316 18.51 -66.09 2.91
C GLN A 316 19.87 -66.13 2.23
N VAL A 317 20.02 -65.56 1.03
CA VAL A 317 21.30 -65.49 0.33
C VAL A 317 22.14 -64.31 0.83
N ALA A 318 21.52 -63.17 1.14
CA ALA A 318 22.20 -61.99 1.67
C ALA A 318 22.69 -62.16 3.12
N GLU A 319 21.87 -62.79 3.98
CA GLU A 319 22.24 -63.04 5.38
C GLU A 319 23.37 -64.07 5.51
N LYS A 320 23.41 -65.07 4.61
CA LYS A 320 24.49 -66.07 4.54
C LYS A 320 25.80 -65.49 3.98
N ALA A 321 25.72 -64.47 3.13
CA ALA A 321 26.89 -63.73 2.63
C ALA A 321 27.46 -62.76 3.68
N SER A 322 26.62 -62.16 4.53
CA SER A 322 27.08 -61.28 5.62
C SER A 322 27.71 -62.05 6.78
N ALA A 323 27.28 -63.29 7.04
CA ALA A 323 27.85 -64.16 8.08
C ALA A 323 29.23 -64.75 7.75
N THR A 324 29.75 -64.56 6.52
CA THR A 324 31.07 -65.06 6.08
C THR A 324 32.12 -63.96 5.87
N ALA A 325 31.80 -62.69 6.16
CA ALA A 325 32.78 -61.61 6.12
C ALA A 325 33.66 -61.63 7.38
N PRO A 326 35.00 -61.65 7.26
CA PRO A 326 35.89 -61.59 8.42
C PRO A 326 35.76 -60.22 9.12
N VAL A 327 35.56 -60.26 10.43
CA VAL A 327 35.55 -59.08 11.30
C VAL A 327 36.90 -58.37 11.19
N HIS A 328 36.94 -57.25 10.46
CA HIS A 328 38.10 -56.37 10.46
C HIS A 328 38.02 -55.48 11.70
N GLN A 329 38.87 -55.76 12.70
CA GLN A 329 39.05 -54.87 13.84
C GLN A 329 39.61 -53.53 13.36
N PRO A 330 39.05 -52.39 13.79
CA PRO A 330 39.60 -51.09 13.44
C PRO A 330 40.94 -50.88 14.17
N SER A 331 41.99 -50.66 13.39
CA SER A 331 43.28 -50.16 13.87
C SER A 331 43.11 -48.71 14.33
N LEU A 332 43.32 -48.48 15.63
CA LEU A 332 43.49 -47.15 16.22
C LEU A 332 44.84 -46.56 15.81
N ALA A 333 44.83 -45.48 15.02
CA ALA A 333 45.88 -44.46 14.85
C ALA A 333 45.36 -43.45 13.82
N GLY A 334 45.43 -42.13 13.96
CA GLY A 334 45.97 -41.21 14.97
C GLY A 334 45.58 -39.79 14.52
#